data_AF-A0A9Q1DF07-F1
#
_entry.id   AF-A0A9Q1DF07-F1
#
_cell.length_a   1.000
_cell.length_b   1.000
_cell.length_c   1.000
_cell.angle_alpha   90.00
_cell.angle_beta   90.00
_cell.angle_gamma   90.00
#
_symmetry.space_group_name_H-M   'P 1'
#
loop_
_entity.id
_entity.type
_entity.pdbx_description
1 polymer ?
#
loop_
_entity_poly.entity_id
_entity_poly.type
_entity_poly.pdbx_seq_one_letter_code
_entity_poly.pdbx_strand_id
1 'polypeptide(L)'
;MKWGWLLLGVLLSCGGLGWGEKGLDFPEYDGKDRVHDLHAKNFKSVMRQYDVMVIYYHEHVGASKAAQKQFEMEELALEFAAQVLEDHDEEEIGFGLVDEKKDFIVAKKLDLDEVDNVYIFTEDEVYEYDGELAADTLVEFIYDVLEDAVEFIENERELRYFEDIEEDIKLIGYFKNEKSEHFDEYEDAAEEFHPAIRFFATFNGKVAKKLDMKLNEVDFYEPFMDEPVTIPGKPYTEAELVDFIEDHDRPTLRKLEPYNMYNIWEDDVDGEHIIAFAEEADPDGFEFLDILKEVAEDNTDNPDLSILWIDPDDFPLLVPYWEKTFGIDLSSPQIGVVDVADVSKDYF
;
A
#
# COMPACT_ATOMS: atom_id res chain seq x y z
N MET A 1 39.61 60.58 4.85
CA MET A 1 38.95 59.78 5.91
C MET A 1 37.42 59.91 5.83
N LYS A 2 36.75 59.41 4.78
CA LYS A 2 35.26 59.38 4.72
C LYS A 2 34.69 58.20 3.91
N TRP A 3 35.52 57.24 3.48
CA TRP A 3 35.05 56.07 2.72
C TRP A 3 35.03 54.77 3.53
N GLY A 4 35.82 54.66 4.61
CA GLY A 4 35.79 53.48 5.48
C GLY A 4 34.47 53.32 6.27
N TRP A 5 33.78 54.43 6.55
CA TRP A 5 32.51 54.41 7.30
C TRP A 5 31.29 54.08 6.41
N LEU A 6 31.38 54.36 5.11
CA LEU A 6 30.33 53.99 4.15
C LEU A 6 30.36 52.49 3.83
N LEU A 7 31.55 51.89 3.75
CA LEU A 7 31.70 50.44 3.59
C LEU A 7 31.24 49.66 4.84
N LEU A 8 31.48 50.18 6.05
CA LEU A 8 30.94 49.58 7.27
C LEU A 8 29.40 49.65 7.34
N GLY A 9 28.80 50.75 6.88
CA GLY A 9 27.35 50.91 6.86
C GLY A 9 26.63 49.94 5.90
N VAL A 10 27.23 49.66 4.74
CA VAL A 10 26.68 48.69 3.77
C VAL A 10 26.87 47.24 4.25
N LEU A 11 28.00 46.93 4.90
CA LEU A 11 28.23 45.61 5.49
C LEU A 11 27.30 45.34 6.69
N LEU A 12 26.97 46.37 7.49
CA LEU A 12 26.02 46.26 8.60
C LEU A 12 24.56 46.18 8.14
N SER A 13 24.20 46.72 6.96
CA SER A 13 22.85 46.57 6.39
C SER A 13 22.61 45.25 5.67
N CYS A 14 23.67 44.53 5.29
CA CYS A 14 23.58 43.20 4.67
C CYS A 14 23.71 42.03 5.68
N GLY A 15 24.01 42.31 6.94
CA GLY A 15 24.08 41.29 8.02
C GLY A 15 22.75 40.95 8.68
N GLY A 16 21.62 41.49 8.18
CA GLY A 16 20.31 41.40 8.83
C GLY A 16 19.29 40.45 8.20
N LEU A 17 19.61 39.79 7.08
CA LEU A 17 18.69 38.88 6.39
C LEU A 17 19.45 37.68 5.83
N GLY A 18 20.00 36.89 6.74
CA GLY A 18 20.46 35.53 6.50
C GLY A 18 19.82 34.63 7.55
N TRP A 19 18.49 34.59 7.59
CA TRP A 19 17.77 33.52 8.29
C TRP A 19 17.62 32.38 7.29
N GLY A 20 18.51 31.42 7.39
CA GLY A 20 18.35 30.17 6.66
C GLY A 20 19.19 29.11 7.33
N GLU A 21 18.79 28.66 8.52
CA GLU A 21 19.48 27.57 9.24
C GLU A 21 18.54 26.79 10.18
N LYS A 22 17.33 26.42 9.73
CA LYS A 22 16.84 25.09 10.12
C LYS A 22 17.31 24.18 8.99
N GLY A 23 18.17 23.21 9.33
CA GLY A 23 18.56 22.17 8.39
C GLY A 23 17.37 21.26 8.09
N LEU A 24 17.62 20.20 7.32
CA LEU A 24 16.74 19.04 7.33
C LEU A 24 16.85 18.41 8.74
N ASP A 25 15.94 18.78 9.64
CA ASP A 25 15.81 18.13 10.94
C ASP A 25 14.93 16.89 10.74
N PHE A 26 15.44 15.72 11.12
CA PHE A 26 14.66 14.48 11.08
C PHE A 26 13.70 14.48 12.28
N PRO A 27 12.41 14.15 12.08
CA PRO A 27 11.47 13.99 13.19
C PRO A 27 11.98 12.93 14.16
N GLU A 28 11.98 13.25 15.45
CA GLU A 28 12.19 12.29 16.53
C GLU A 28 10.86 12.10 17.26
N TYR A 29 10.59 10.88 17.74
CA TYR A 29 9.42 10.64 18.58
C TYR A 29 9.44 11.57 19.81
N ASP A 30 8.39 12.37 19.97
CA ASP A 30 8.35 13.45 20.95
C ASP A 30 7.85 13.02 22.34
N GLY A 31 7.46 11.75 22.48
CA GLY A 31 7.01 11.16 23.75
C GLY A 31 5.59 11.54 24.16
N LYS A 32 4.82 12.18 23.28
CA LYS A 32 3.38 12.39 23.52
C LYS A 32 2.60 11.13 23.13
N ASP A 33 1.53 10.91 23.88
CA ASP A 33 0.55 9.84 23.70
C ASP A 33 -0.59 10.38 22.81
N ARG A 34 -0.74 9.79 21.63
CA ARG A 34 -1.71 10.18 20.59
C ARG A 34 -2.71 9.07 20.30
N VAL A 35 -2.36 7.82 20.60
CA VAL A 35 -3.16 6.65 20.25
C VAL A 35 -4.24 6.42 21.32
N HIS A 36 -5.50 6.37 20.90
CA HIS A 36 -6.62 6.22 21.83
C HIS A 36 -6.90 4.76 22.19
N ASP A 37 -6.91 4.44 23.49
CA ASP A 37 -7.51 3.17 23.97
C ASP A 37 -9.05 3.21 23.79
N LEU A 38 -9.56 2.51 22.79
CA LEU A 38 -10.98 2.52 22.41
C LEU A 38 -11.75 1.44 23.16
N HIS A 39 -12.68 1.91 23.98
CA HIS A 39 -13.58 1.07 24.76
C HIS A 39 -15.04 1.51 24.62
N ALA A 40 -15.96 0.68 25.12
CA ALA A 40 -17.41 0.89 24.96
C ALA A 40 -17.95 2.26 25.43
N LYS A 41 -17.21 3.01 26.25
CA LYS A 41 -17.61 4.33 26.77
C LYS A 41 -17.13 5.52 25.92
N ASN A 42 -16.04 5.40 25.15
CA ASN A 42 -15.43 6.52 24.43
C ASN A 42 -15.43 6.36 22.90
N PHE A 43 -15.51 5.13 22.35
CA PHE A 43 -15.25 4.93 20.91
C PHE A 43 -16.08 5.86 20.02
N LYS A 44 -17.39 5.98 20.27
CA LYS A 44 -18.27 6.88 19.52
C LYS A 44 -17.92 8.37 19.61
N SER A 45 -17.34 8.81 20.72
CA SER A 45 -16.95 10.21 20.88
C SER A 45 -15.56 10.48 20.33
N VAL A 46 -14.68 9.48 20.32
CA VAL A 46 -13.33 9.60 19.75
C VAL A 46 -13.42 9.58 18.23
N MET A 47 -14.09 8.58 17.64
CA MET A 47 -14.27 8.47 16.18
C MET A 47 -14.99 9.66 15.53
N ARG A 48 -15.61 10.57 16.29
CA ARG A 48 -16.27 11.78 15.76
C ARG A 48 -15.36 13.01 15.76
N GLN A 49 -14.16 12.88 16.30
CA GLN A 49 -13.16 13.95 16.37
C GLN A 49 -12.19 13.88 15.20
N TYR A 50 -12.31 12.87 14.35
CA TYR A 50 -11.38 12.56 13.28
C TYR A 50 -12.18 12.26 12.04
N ASP A 51 -11.69 12.76 10.91
CA ASP A 51 -12.24 12.48 9.58
C ASP A 51 -11.80 11.07 9.14
N VAL A 52 -10.56 10.69 9.50
CA VAL A 52 -10.04 9.33 9.33
C VAL A 52 -9.59 8.73 10.66
N MET A 53 -10.02 7.50 10.95
CA MET A 53 -9.66 6.77 12.17
C MET A 53 -8.95 5.46 11.85
N VAL A 54 -7.66 5.39 12.16
CA VAL A 54 -6.84 4.19 12.07
C VAL A 54 -6.94 3.39 13.37
N ILE A 55 -7.39 2.15 13.31
CA ILE A 55 -7.66 1.30 14.47
C ILE A 55 -6.85 0.01 14.36
N TYR A 56 -5.92 -0.21 15.27
CA TYR A 56 -5.27 -1.50 15.42
C TYR A 56 -6.10 -2.42 16.34
N TYR A 57 -6.60 -3.51 15.77
CA TYR A 57 -7.38 -4.51 16.48
C TYR A 57 -6.47 -5.65 16.93
N HIS A 58 -6.01 -5.60 18.18
CA HIS A 58 -4.85 -6.39 18.61
C HIS A 58 -5.22 -7.58 19.51
N GLU A 59 -4.36 -8.61 19.52
CA GLU A 59 -4.49 -9.74 20.43
C GLU A 59 -4.45 -9.26 21.90
N HIS A 60 -5.20 -9.95 22.76
CA HIS A 60 -5.22 -9.60 24.16
C HIS A 60 -3.85 -9.85 24.82
N VAL A 61 -3.19 -8.76 25.19
CA VAL A 61 -1.90 -8.78 25.85
C VAL A 61 -1.99 -9.44 27.23
N GLY A 62 -1.50 -10.68 27.31
CA GLY A 62 -1.43 -11.45 28.54
C GLY A 62 -0.37 -10.97 29.55
N ALA A 63 -0.14 -11.76 30.60
CA ALA A 63 0.87 -11.45 31.62
C ALA A 63 2.32 -11.78 31.18
N SER A 64 2.52 -12.27 29.96
CA SER A 64 3.85 -12.60 29.44
C SER A 64 4.63 -11.31 29.18
N LYS A 65 5.85 -11.24 29.70
CA LYS A 65 6.75 -10.10 29.46
C LYS A 65 7.13 -9.95 27.99
N ALA A 66 7.16 -11.06 27.23
CA ALA A 66 7.45 -11.01 25.80
C ALA A 66 6.29 -10.36 25.04
N ALA A 67 5.06 -10.84 25.26
CA ALA A 67 3.85 -10.26 24.65
C ALA A 67 3.68 -8.77 25.00
N GLN A 68 3.92 -8.38 26.26
CA GLN A 68 3.89 -6.96 26.65
C GLN A 68 4.88 -6.10 25.88
N LYS A 69 6.10 -6.61 25.67
CA LYS A 69 7.14 -5.87 24.94
C LYS A 69 6.87 -5.80 23.44
N GLN A 70 6.27 -6.85 22.88
CA GLN A 70 5.86 -6.87 21.49
C GLN A 70 4.76 -5.80 21.29
N PHE A 71 3.71 -5.83 22.11
CA PHE A 71 2.67 -4.80 22.05
C PHE A 71 3.20 -3.37 22.27
N GLU A 72 4.14 -3.18 23.20
CA GLU A 72 4.81 -1.87 23.39
C GLU A 72 5.55 -1.39 22.11
N MET A 73 6.05 -2.30 21.26
CA MET A 73 6.68 -1.94 19.99
C MET A 73 5.64 -1.58 18.93
N GLU A 74 4.57 -2.35 18.83
CA GLU A 74 3.44 -2.13 17.91
C GLU A 74 2.74 -0.79 18.22
N GLU A 75 2.42 -0.54 19.49
CA GLU A 75 1.87 0.73 19.98
C GLU A 75 2.80 1.90 19.64
N LEU A 76 4.11 1.73 19.76
CA LEU A 76 5.07 2.79 19.45
C LEU A 76 5.15 3.09 17.94
N ALA A 77 4.95 2.10 17.07
CA ALA A 77 4.85 2.31 15.63
C ALA A 77 3.63 3.19 15.30
N LEU A 78 2.47 2.87 15.89
CA LEU A 78 1.25 3.67 15.76
C LEU A 78 1.41 5.08 16.31
N GLU A 79 2.05 5.23 17.47
CA GLU A 79 2.36 6.55 18.04
C GLU A 79 3.24 7.41 17.14
N PHE A 80 4.20 6.78 16.45
CA PHE A 80 5.06 7.48 15.52
C PHE A 80 4.31 7.86 14.22
N ALA A 81 3.50 6.96 13.67
CA ALA A 81 2.61 7.27 12.54
C ALA A 81 1.65 8.42 12.89
N ALA A 82 1.02 8.37 14.07
CA ALA A 82 0.14 9.42 14.59
C ALA A 82 0.87 10.75 14.75
N GLN A 83 2.15 10.75 15.13
CA GLN A 83 2.95 11.97 15.21
C GLN A 83 3.21 12.57 13.83
N VAL A 84 3.51 11.73 12.83
CA VAL A 84 3.79 12.19 11.47
C VAL A 84 2.54 12.80 10.84
N LEU A 85 1.38 12.20 11.10
CA LEU A 85 0.09 12.60 10.52
C LEU A 85 -0.70 13.62 11.38
N GLU A 86 -0.19 14.04 12.54
CA GLU A 86 -0.86 14.99 13.46
C GLU A 86 -1.15 16.35 12.79
N ASP A 87 -0.24 16.80 11.93
CA ASP A 87 -0.33 18.09 11.23
C ASP A 87 -0.74 17.89 9.75
N HIS A 88 -1.49 16.83 9.42
CA HIS A 88 -2.02 16.64 8.07
C HIS A 88 -2.92 17.84 7.67
N ASP A 89 -2.71 18.39 6.48
CA ASP A 89 -3.28 19.68 6.09
C ASP A 89 -4.78 19.59 5.71
N GLU A 90 -5.25 18.41 5.33
CA GLU A 90 -6.57 18.21 4.71
C GLU A 90 -7.58 17.51 5.64
N GLU A 91 -7.11 16.51 6.39
CA GLU A 91 -7.96 15.60 7.19
C GLU A 91 -7.45 15.47 8.64
N GLU A 92 -8.36 15.43 9.62
CA GLU A 92 -8.03 15.14 11.01
C GLU A 92 -7.87 13.62 11.19
N ILE A 93 -6.63 13.11 11.22
CA ILE A 93 -6.34 11.66 11.33
C ILE A 93 -6.13 11.24 12.79
N GLY A 94 -6.90 10.27 13.26
CA GLY A 94 -6.83 9.70 14.60
C GLY A 94 -6.35 8.26 14.61
N PHE A 95 -5.68 7.86 15.68
CA PHE A 95 -5.22 6.48 15.88
C PHE A 95 -5.86 5.87 17.13
N GLY A 96 -6.18 4.58 17.10
CA GLY A 96 -6.77 3.89 18.22
C GLY A 96 -6.40 2.42 18.34
N LEU A 97 -6.61 1.88 19.54
CA LEU A 97 -6.38 0.49 19.90
C LEU A 97 -7.69 -0.14 20.34
N VAL A 98 -7.95 -1.36 19.89
CA VAL A 98 -9.07 -2.18 20.37
C VAL A 98 -8.54 -3.56 20.77
N ASP A 99 -8.74 -3.93 22.04
CA ASP A 99 -8.33 -5.26 22.55
C ASP A 99 -9.43 -6.31 22.27
N GLU A 100 -9.05 -7.41 21.61
CA GLU A 100 -9.97 -8.51 21.22
C GLU A 100 -10.83 -9.04 22.38
N LYS A 101 -10.30 -9.09 23.61
CA LYS A 101 -10.97 -9.70 24.77
C LYS A 101 -11.63 -8.64 25.64
N LYS A 102 -10.95 -7.53 25.92
CA LYS A 102 -11.47 -6.47 26.81
C LYS A 102 -12.54 -5.64 26.12
N ASP A 103 -12.36 -5.37 24.84
CA ASP A 103 -13.16 -4.42 24.07
C ASP A 103 -13.91 -5.07 22.91
N PHE A 104 -14.20 -6.37 23.02
CA PHE A 104 -15.00 -7.17 22.07
C PHE A 104 -16.35 -6.53 21.67
N ILE A 105 -16.94 -5.69 22.53
CA ILE A 105 -18.19 -4.97 22.22
C ILE A 105 -17.96 -3.84 21.22
N VAL A 106 -16.77 -3.22 21.25
CA VAL A 106 -16.33 -2.21 20.28
C VAL A 106 -16.00 -2.91 18.97
N ALA A 107 -15.15 -3.94 18.98
CA ALA A 107 -14.80 -4.74 17.81
C ALA A 107 -16.05 -5.16 17.02
N LYS A 108 -16.99 -5.84 17.70
CA LYS A 108 -18.26 -6.26 17.09
C LYS A 108 -19.15 -5.12 16.55
N LYS A 109 -19.00 -3.89 17.04
CA LYS A 109 -19.79 -2.75 16.56
C LYS A 109 -19.15 -2.04 15.38
N LEU A 110 -17.84 -2.18 15.24
CA LEU A 110 -17.05 -1.65 14.15
C LEU A 110 -16.76 -2.72 13.09
N ASP A 111 -17.27 -3.95 13.29
CA ASP A 111 -17.06 -5.10 12.40
C ASP A 111 -15.58 -5.49 12.23
N LEU A 112 -14.80 -5.35 13.31
CA LEU A 112 -13.40 -5.81 13.32
C LEU A 112 -13.38 -7.33 13.52
N ASP A 113 -13.07 -8.06 12.47
CA ASP A 113 -13.20 -9.53 12.42
C ASP A 113 -11.85 -10.24 12.53
N GLU A 114 -10.78 -9.66 11.99
CA GLU A 114 -9.42 -10.19 12.01
C GLU A 114 -8.54 -9.53 13.07
N VAL A 115 -8.02 -10.35 13.98
CA VAL A 115 -7.13 -9.92 15.08
C VAL A 115 -5.71 -9.76 14.55
N ASP A 116 -4.99 -8.80 15.12
CA ASP A 116 -3.66 -8.33 14.71
C ASP A 116 -3.65 -7.63 13.35
N ASN A 117 -4.80 -7.08 12.94
CA ASN A 117 -4.98 -6.30 11.72
C ASN A 117 -5.30 -4.81 12.03
N VAL A 118 -5.00 -3.91 11.11
CA VAL A 118 -5.29 -2.47 11.19
C VAL A 118 -6.43 -2.12 10.25
N TYR A 119 -7.40 -1.35 10.75
CA TYR A 119 -8.57 -0.91 10.01
C TYR A 119 -8.56 0.61 9.89
N ILE A 120 -8.74 1.14 8.69
CA ILE A 120 -8.76 2.58 8.41
C ILE A 120 -10.19 2.97 8.05
N PHE A 121 -10.84 3.70 8.95
CA PHE A 121 -12.19 4.20 8.76
C PHE A 121 -12.13 5.60 8.15
N THR A 122 -12.76 5.80 6.99
CA THR A 122 -13.02 7.12 6.40
C THR A 122 -14.50 7.50 6.57
N GLU A 123 -14.96 8.60 5.97
CA GLU A 123 -16.40 8.96 6.00
C GLU A 123 -17.26 7.94 5.23
N ASP A 124 -16.69 7.36 4.17
CA ASP A 124 -17.41 6.57 3.18
C ASP A 124 -17.12 5.07 3.33
N GLU A 125 -15.88 4.68 3.60
CA GLU A 125 -15.43 3.28 3.56
C GLU A 125 -14.55 2.84 4.73
N VAL A 126 -14.32 1.52 4.83
CA VAL A 126 -13.40 0.90 5.80
C VAL A 126 -12.40 0.03 5.07
N TYR A 127 -11.12 0.37 5.20
CA TYR A 127 -10.02 -0.35 4.57
C TYR A 127 -9.31 -1.24 5.58
N GLU A 128 -8.97 -2.46 5.17
CA GLU A 128 -8.17 -3.40 5.95
C GLU A 128 -6.71 -3.32 5.49
N TYR A 129 -5.78 -3.16 6.44
CA TYR A 129 -4.35 -3.07 6.18
C TYR A 129 -3.64 -4.32 6.71
N ASP A 130 -3.37 -5.25 5.79
CA ASP A 130 -2.72 -6.52 6.09
C ASP A 130 -1.25 -6.54 5.63
N GLY A 131 -0.51 -5.54 6.11
CA GLY A 131 0.90 -5.30 5.81
C GLY A 131 1.79 -5.25 7.05
N GLU A 132 3.07 -4.94 6.85
CA GLU A 132 4.04 -4.77 7.92
C GLU A 132 3.57 -3.68 8.90
N LEU A 133 3.51 -3.98 10.20
CA LEU A 133 3.20 -2.99 11.22
C LEU A 133 4.44 -2.11 11.54
N ALA A 134 4.85 -1.33 10.54
CA ALA A 134 5.89 -0.33 10.61
C ALA A 134 5.31 1.06 10.31
N ALA A 135 5.85 2.09 10.95
CA ALA A 135 5.25 3.42 10.91
C ALA A 135 5.37 4.08 9.53
N ASP A 136 6.46 3.85 8.81
CA ASP A 136 6.68 4.31 7.44
C ASP A 136 5.71 3.64 6.47
N THR A 137 5.63 2.31 6.47
CA THR A 137 4.70 1.57 5.60
C THR A 137 3.23 1.92 5.88
N LEU A 138 2.86 2.02 7.16
CA LEU A 138 1.49 2.39 7.52
C LEU A 138 1.15 3.83 7.11
N VAL A 139 2.09 4.77 7.25
CA VAL A 139 1.89 6.16 6.81
C VAL A 139 1.75 6.24 5.30
N GLU A 140 2.57 5.51 4.55
CA GLU A 140 2.47 5.40 3.09
C GLU A 140 1.09 4.88 2.67
N PHE A 141 0.66 3.76 3.24
CA PHE A 141 -0.66 3.19 2.95
C PHE A 141 -1.82 4.14 3.31
N ILE A 142 -1.73 4.85 4.44
CA ILE A 142 -2.74 5.87 4.80
C ILE A 142 -2.77 6.99 3.76
N TYR A 143 -1.61 7.44 3.26
CA TYR A 143 -1.60 8.44 2.20
C TYR A 143 -2.29 7.92 0.94
N ASP A 144 -2.03 6.68 0.53
CA ASP A 144 -2.69 6.08 -0.63
C ASP A 144 -4.22 5.98 -0.42
N VAL A 145 -4.68 5.60 0.78
CA VAL A 145 -6.11 5.60 1.14
C VAL A 145 -6.75 6.99 1.02
N LEU A 146 -6.00 8.07 1.31
CA LEU A 146 -6.49 9.45 1.21
C LEU A 146 -6.52 10.00 -0.22
N GLU A 147 -5.85 9.34 -1.17
CA GLU A 147 -5.91 9.73 -2.58
C GLU A 147 -7.26 9.33 -3.21
N ASP A 148 -7.58 9.95 -4.35
CA ASP A 148 -8.78 9.62 -5.11
C ASP A 148 -8.66 8.18 -5.67
N ALA A 149 -9.72 7.38 -5.56
CA ALA A 149 -9.74 6.00 -6.05
C ALA A 149 -9.51 5.88 -7.57
N VAL A 150 -9.74 6.95 -8.35
CA VAL A 150 -9.52 6.98 -9.80
C VAL A 150 -8.59 8.12 -10.22
N GLU A 151 -7.45 7.76 -10.79
CA GLU A 151 -6.49 8.71 -11.37
C GLU A 151 -6.81 9.08 -12.83
N PHE A 152 -6.80 10.38 -13.18
CA PHE A 152 -7.10 10.83 -14.54
C PHE A 152 -5.87 10.98 -15.45
N ILE A 153 -5.91 10.32 -16.61
CA ILE A 153 -4.91 10.47 -17.68
C ILE A 153 -5.40 11.47 -18.74
N GLU A 154 -4.87 12.68 -18.70
CA GLU A 154 -5.21 13.75 -19.64
C GLU A 154 -4.17 13.93 -20.75
N ASN A 155 -2.91 13.56 -20.51
CA ASN A 155 -1.80 13.84 -21.41
C ASN A 155 -0.76 12.72 -21.55
N GLU A 156 0.23 12.92 -22.44
CA GLU A 156 1.23 11.90 -22.76
C GLU A 156 2.25 11.64 -21.64
N ARG A 157 2.34 12.51 -20.64
CA ARG A 157 3.24 12.29 -19.51
C ARG A 157 2.58 11.38 -18.49
N GLU A 158 1.32 11.63 -18.16
CA GLU A 158 0.50 10.75 -17.31
C GLU A 158 0.34 9.38 -17.98
N LEU A 159 0.15 9.32 -19.30
CA LEU A 159 0.11 8.04 -20.00
C LEU A 159 1.40 7.23 -19.84
N ARG A 160 2.58 7.88 -19.85
CA ARG A 160 3.84 7.17 -19.62
C ARG A 160 3.95 6.69 -18.18
N TYR A 161 3.52 7.49 -17.21
CA TYR A 161 3.46 7.05 -15.81
C TYR A 161 2.60 5.79 -15.68
N PHE A 162 1.41 5.79 -16.28
CA PHE A 162 0.56 4.60 -16.35
C PHE A 162 1.27 3.41 -17.02
N GLU A 163 1.94 3.62 -18.16
CA GLU A 163 2.69 2.56 -18.86
C GLU A 163 3.85 2.00 -18.02
N ASP A 164 4.51 2.82 -17.20
CA ASP A 164 5.69 2.46 -16.39
C ASP A 164 5.33 1.64 -15.12
N ILE A 165 4.05 1.58 -14.71
CA ILE A 165 3.61 0.77 -13.55
C ILE A 165 3.51 -0.70 -13.99
N GLU A 166 4.43 -1.56 -13.59
CA GLU A 166 4.42 -2.98 -13.99
C GLU A 166 4.03 -3.93 -12.85
N GLU A 167 4.19 -3.51 -11.60
CA GLU A 167 4.12 -4.41 -10.43
C GLU A 167 2.69 -4.55 -9.87
N ASP A 168 1.85 -3.54 -10.11
CA ASP A 168 0.49 -3.46 -9.58
C ASP A 168 -0.54 -3.89 -10.62
N ILE A 169 -1.64 -4.50 -10.15
CA ILE A 169 -2.85 -4.62 -10.97
C ILE A 169 -3.33 -3.20 -11.25
N LYS A 170 -3.58 -2.90 -12.53
CA LYS A 170 -4.11 -1.59 -12.93
C LYS A 170 -5.20 -1.71 -13.98
N LEU A 171 -6.21 -0.86 -13.86
CA LEU A 171 -7.30 -0.74 -14.82
C LEU A 171 -7.28 0.63 -15.48
N ILE A 172 -7.71 0.69 -16.73
CA ILE A 172 -7.98 1.97 -17.39
C ILE A 172 -9.30 1.95 -18.14
N GLY A 173 -10.14 2.95 -17.89
CA GLY A 173 -11.41 3.16 -18.58
C GLY A 173 -11.41 4.38 -19.50
N TYR A 174 -11.97 4.25 -20.71
CA TYR A 174 -12.22 5.40 -21.59
C TYR A 174 -13.69 5.82 -21.57
N PHE A 175 -13.98 6.95 -20.93
CA PHE A 175 -15.36 7.45 -20.80
C PHE A 175 -15.56 8.80 -21.48
N LYS A 176 -16.81 9.26 -21.48
CA LYS A 176 -17.18 10.51 -22.17
C LYS A 176 -16.79 11.76 -21.38
N ASN A 177 -16.91 11.70 -20.05
CA ASN A 177 -16.65 12.74 -19.03
C ASN A 177 -17.12 12.19 -17.67
N GLU A 178 -16.78 12.91 -16.60
CA GLU A 178 -17.17 12.66 -15.20
C GLU A 178 -18.68 12.58 -14.90
N LYS A 179 -19.57 12.89 -15.87
CA LYS A 179 -21.03 12.82 -15.68
C LYS A 179 -21.65 11.65 -16.43
N SER A 180 -20.82 10.69 -16.80
CA SER A 180 -21.21 9.50 -17.53
C SER A 180 -21.62 8.46 -16.51
N GLU A 181 -22.84 7.94 -16.61
CA GLU A 181 -23.31 6.83 -15.76
C GLU A 181 -22.34 5.63 -15.76
N HIS A 182 -21.63 5.38 -16.86
CA HIS A 182 -20.59 4.33 -16.92
C HIS A 182 -19.27 4.67 -16.23
N PHE A 183 -19.00 5.96 -16.03
CA PHE A 183 -17.85 6.39 -15.24
C PHE A 183 -18.23 6.31 -13.77
N ASP A 184 -19.44 6.75 -13.40
CA ASP A 184 -19.97 6.64 -12.03
C ASP A 184 -19.89 5.16 -11.55
N GLU A 185 -20.39 4.19 -12.35
CA GLU A 185 -20.29 2.75 -12.00
C GLU A 185 -18.84 2.20 -11.97
N TYR A 186 -17.90 2.87 -12.63
CA TYR A 186 -16.48 2.50 -12.63
C TYR A 186 -15.74 3.09 -11.43
N GLU A 187 -16.14 4.28 -11.01
CA GLU A 187 -15.67 4.95 -9.78
C GLU A 187 -16.17 4.20 -8.56
N ASP A 188 -17.46 3.83 -8.51
CA ASP A 188 -18.03 2.99 -7.44
C ASP A 188 -17.25 1.66 -7.32
N ALA A 189 -16.90 1.02 -8.45
CA ALA A 189 -16.09 -0.20 -8.43
C ALA A 189 -14.61 0.03 -8.01
N ALA A 190 -14.08 1.23 -8.22
CA ALA A 190 -12.71 1.57 -7.81
C ALA A 190 -12.59 1.69 -6.29
N GLU A 191 -13.62 2.26 -5.64
CA GLU A 191 -13.68 2.42 -4.18
C GLU A 191 -13.57 1.07 -3.44
N GLU A 192 -14.15 0.00 -4.00
CA GLU A 192 -14.11 -1.36 -3.42
C GLU A 192 -12.70 -1.98 -3.38
N PHE A 193 -11.79 -1.56 -4.29
CA PHE A 193 -10.42 -2.10 -4.36
C PHE A 193 -9.34 -1.07 -3.99
N HIS A 194 -9.74 0.15 -3.63
CA HIS A 194 -8.80 1.20 -3.25
C HIS A 194 -8.12 0.86 -1.92
N PRO A 195 -6.82 1.12 -1.72
CA PRO A 195 -5.81 1.52 -2.71
C PRO A 195 -5.06 0.34 -3.34
N ALA A 196 -5.46 -0.91 -3.06
CA ALA A 196 -4.73 -2.11 -3.47
C ALA A 196 -4.66 -2.31 -4.99
N ILE A 197 -5.67 -1.86 -5.74
CA ILE A 197 -5.70 -1.91 -7.20
C ILE A 197 -5.81 -0.49 -7.76
N ARG A 198 -4.96 -0.14 -8.73
CA ARG A 198 -4.94 1.21 -9.29
C ARG A 198 -5.95 1.37 -10.43
N PHE A 199 -6.91 2.27 -10.26
CA PHE A 199 -7.87 2.61 -11.31
C PHE A 199 -7.49 3.91 -12.00
N PHE A 200 -7.44 3.87 -13.33
CA PHE A 200 -7.22 5.05 -14.17
C PHE A 200 -8.44 5.32 -15.04
N ALA A 201 -8.66 6.58 -15.38
CA ALA A 201 -9.67 6.96 -16.36
C ALA A 201 -9.14 8.01 -17.33
N THR A 202 -9.64 7.98 -18.56
CA THR A 202 -9.43 9.07 -19.51
C THR A 202 -10.74 9.51 -20.14
N PHE A 203 -10.87 10.81 -20.37
CA PHE A 203 -11.90 11.39 -21.24
C PHE A 203 -11.32 11.89 -22.56
N ASN A 204 -9.99 11.81 -22.71
CA ASN A 204 -9.28 12.35 -23.85
C ASN A 204 -9.19 11.33 -24.98
N GLY A 205 -9.95 11.55 -26.05
CA GLY A 205 -9.94 10.67 -27.22
C GLY A 205 -8.58 10.54 -27.94
N LYS A 206 -7.58 11.37 -27.63
CA LYS A 206 -6.19 11.15 -28.10
C LYS A 206 -5.44 10.11 -27.26
N VAL A 207 -5.65 10.09 -25.95
CA VAL A 207 -5.07 9.10 -25.03
C VAL A 207 -5.68 7.75 -25.33
N ALA A 208 -7.02 7.67 -25.35
CA ALA A 208 -7.74 6.44 -25.72
C ALA A 208 -7.29 5.87 -27.08
N LYS A 209 -7.02 6.73 -28.07
CA LYS A 209 -6.52 6.27 -29.38
C LYS A 209 -5.12 5.65 -29.31
N LYS A 210 -4.26 6.08 -28.39
CA LYS A 210 -2.92 5.48 -28.22
C LYS A 210 -3.02 4.09 -27.60
N LEU A 211 -3.94 3.92 -26.67
CA LEU A 211 -4.28 2.67 -26.02
C LEU A 211 -5.23 1.78 -26.87
N ASP A 212 -5.55 2.17 -28.11
CA ASP A 212 -6.55 1.52 -28.99
C ASP A 212 -7.96 1.30 -28.38
N MET A 213 -8.31 2.07 -27.36
CA MET A 213 -9.56 1.94 -26.61
C MET A 213 -10.76 2.55 -27.33
N LYS A 214 -11.93 1.92 -27.17
CA LYS A 214 -13.23 2.45 -27.57
C LYS A 214 -13.97 3.07 -26.39
N LEU A 215 -14.98 3.89 -26.68
CA LEU A 215 -15.80 4.50 -25.62
C LEU A 215 -16.46 3.43 -24.74
N ASN A 216 -16.43 3.66 -23.42
CA ASN A 216 -16.87 2.78 -22.33
C ASN A 216 -16.16 1.42 -22.30
N GLU A 217 -14.97 1.32 -22.90
CA GLU A 217 -14.10 0.15 -22.75
C GLU A 217 -13.26 0.32 -21.49
N VAL A 218 -13.10 -0.77 -20.75
CA VAL A 218 -12.19 -0.89 -19.61
C VAL A 218 -11.22 -2.02 -19.94
N ASP A 219 -9.93 -1.72 -19.80
CA ASP A 219 -8.85 -2.67 -19.98
C ASP A 219 -8.23 -2.96 -18.60
N PHE A 220 -8.06 -4.24 -18.29
CA PHE A 220 -7.40 -4.74 -17.09
C PHE A 220 -5.98 -5.18 -17.44
N TYR A 221 -5.00 -4.71 -16.70
CA TYR A 221 -3.60 -5.10 -16.83
C TYR A 221 -3.21 -5.92 -15.60
N GLU A 222 -2.92 -7.19 -15.84
CA GLU A 222 -2.26 -8.04 -14.86
C GLU A 222 -0.79 -7.57 -14.69
N PRO A 223 -0.23 -7.61 -13.47
CA PRO A 223 1.17 -7.31 -13.22
C PRO A 223 2.10 -8.03 -14.19
N PHE A 224 3.11 -7.29 -14.65
CA PHE A 224 4.15 -7.74 -15.55
C PHE A 224 3.69 -8.25 -16.93
N MET A 225 2.43 -8.00 -17.32
CA MET A 225 1.91 -8.33 -18.64
C MET A 225 1.89 -7.08 -19.55
N ASP A 226 2.45 -7.22 -20.75
CA ASP A 226 2.49 -6.14 -21.75
C ASP A 226 1.11 -5.81 -22.35
N GLU A 227 0.27 -6.83 -22.54
CA GLU A 227 -1.02 -6.72 -23.21
C GLU A 227 -2.18 -6.83 -22.20
N PRO A 228 -3.17 -5.92 -22.25
CA PRO A 228 -4.31 -5.99 -21.35
C PRO A 228 -5.35 -7.03 -21.75
N VAL A 229 -6.19 -7.37 -20.79
CA VAL A 229 -7.47 -8.04 -21.03
C VAL A 229 -8.59 -6.99 -21.04
N THR A 230 -9.19 -6.77 -22.21
CA THR A 230 -10.40 -5.93 -22.30
C THR A 230 -11.58 -6.65 -21.64
N ILE A 231 -12.19 -6.03 -20.62
CA ILE A 231 -13.32 -6.61 -19.90
C ILE A 231 -14.50 -6.82 -20.87
N PRO A 232 -15.07 -8.04 -20.97
CA PRO A 232 -16.14 -8.32 -21.91
C PRO A 232 -17.48 -7.72 -21.45
N GLY A 233 -18.36 -7.41 -22.41
CA GLY A 233 -19.79 -7.17 -22.09
C GLY A 233 -20.26 -5.72 -21.98
N LYS A 234 -19.39 -4.71 -22.22
CA LYS A 234 -19.72 -3.29 -22.05
C LYS A 234 -21.08 -2.82 -22.63
N PRO A 235 -21.72 -1.80 -22.01
CA PRO A 235 -21.29 -1.09 -20.80
C PRO A 235 -21.43 -1.96 -19.55
N TYR A 236 -20.59 -1.70 -18.55
CA TYR A 236 -20.50 -2.46 -17.30
C TYR A 236 -21.33 -1.80 -16.20
N THR A 237 -21.80 -2.61 -15.26
CA THR A 237 -22.21 -2.18 -13.91
C THR A 237 -21.05 -2.36 -12.93
N GLU A 238 -21.10 -1.70 -11.78
CA GLU A 238 -20.16 -1.85 -10.65
C GLU A 238 -19.91 -3.34 -10.35
N ALA A 239 -20.98 -4.11 -10.11
CA ALA A 239 -20.90 -5.53 -9.82
C ALA A 239 -20.24 -6.38 -10.94
N GLU A 240 -20.41 -6.00 -12.21
CA GLU A 240 -19.74 -6.72 -13.32
C GLU A 240 -18.23 -6.43 -13.38
N LEU A 241 -17.80 -5.25 -12.90
CA LEU A 241 -16.38 -4.91 -12.78
C LEU A 241 -15.76 -5.60 -11.57
N VAL A 242 -16.43 -5.54 -10.41
CA VAL A 242 -16.00 -6.22 -9.18
C VAL A 242 -15.87 -7.73 -9.42
N ASP A 243 -16.91 -8.39 -9.95
CA ASP A 243 -16.88 -9.83 -10.26
C ASP A 243 -15.70 -10.18 -11.20
N PHE A 244 -15.40 -9.31 -12.18
CA PHE A 244 -14.28 -9.57 -13.10
C PHE A 244 -12.93 -9.43 -12.41
N ILE A 245 -12.76 -8.42 -11.56
CA ILE A 245 -11.49 -8.18 -10.87
C ILE A 245 -11.23 -9.29 -9.84
N GLU A 246 -12.24 -9.67 -9.05
CA GLU A 246 -12.15 -10.80 -8.12
C GLU A 246 -11.81 -12.12 -8.83
N ASP A 247 -12.35 -12.36 -10.03
CA ASP A 247 -12.02 -13.56 -10.83
C ASP A 247 -10.56 -13.56 -11.35
N HIS A 248 -9.86 -12.42 -11.29
CA HIS A 248 -8.49 -12.22 -11.81
C HIS A 248 -7.55 -11.56 -10.77
N ASP A 249 -7.90 -11.60 -9.49
CA ASP A 249 -7.20 -10.91 -8.39
C ASP A 249 -5.87 -11.58 -7.99
N ARG A 250 -5.59 -12.77 -8.53
CA ARG A 250 -4.35 -13.51 -8.34
C ARG A 250 -3.48 -13.50 -9.62
N PRO A 251 -2.47 -12.62 -9.69
CA PRO A 251 -1.54 -12.59 -10.80
C PRO A 251 -0.64 -13.84 -10.87
N THR A 252 -0.19 -14.13 -12.09
CA THR A 252 0.77 -15.19 -12.42
C THR A 252 2.15 -14.88 -11.83
N LEU A 253 2.54 -13.62 -11.84
CA LEU A 253 3.72 -13.09 -11.16
C LEU A 253 3.27 -11.90 -10.32
N ARG A 254 3.55 -11.96 -9.02
CA ARG A 254 3.19 -10.89 -8.06
C ARG A 254 4.39 -10.53 -7.21
N LYS A 255 4.54 -9.25 -6.91
CA LYS A 255 5.61 -8.76 -6.03
C LYS A 255 5.13 -8.79 -4.58
N LEU A 256 5.98 -9.25 -3.68
CA LEU A 256 5.76 -9.08 -2.24
C LEU A 256 6.23 -7.67 -1.86
N GLU A 257 5.36 -6.88 -1.25
CA GLU A 257 5.68 -5.53 -0.79
C GLU A 257 5.33 -5.39 0.69
N PRO A 258 5.98 -4.47 1.44
CA PRO A 258 5.73 -4.33 2.87
C PRO A 258 4.25 -4.11 3.21
N TYR A 259 3.51 -3.36 2.41
CA TYR A 259 2.10 -3.03 2.70
C TYR A 259 1.10 -4.17 2.42
N ASN A 260 1.47 -5.20 1.65
CA ASN A 260 0.58 -6.31 1.26
C ASN A 260 1.09 -7.70 1.69
N MET A 261 2.17 -7.73 2.49
CA MET A 261 2.96 -8.95 2.66
C MET A 261 2.20 -10.13 3.29
N TYR A 262 1.25 -9.86 4.20
CA TYR A 262 0.50 -10.92 4.86
C TYR A 262 -0.63 -11.41 3.95
N ASN A 263 -1.35 -10.50 3.31
CA ASN A 263 -2.39 -10.81 2.32
C ASN A 263 -1.85 -11.77 1.23
N ILE A 264 -0.72 -11.42 0.62
CA ILE A 264 -0.09 -12.24 -0.42
C ILE A 264 0.41 -13.58 0.13
N TRP A 265 0.92 -13.60 1.36
CA TRP A 265 1.45 -14.81 1.98
C TRP A 265 0.35 -15.81 2.37
N GLU A 266 -0.81 -15.31 2.80
CA GLU A 266 -1.96 -16.15 3.15
C GLU A 266 -2.69 -16.70 1.93
N ASP A 267 -2.57 -16.02 0.77
CA ASP A 267 -3.13 -16.47 -0.50
C ASP A 267 -2.29 -17.55 -1.20
N ASP A 268 -2.14 -18.72 -0.56
CA ASP A 268 -1.37 -19.85 -1.10
C ASP A 268 -2.09 -20.65 -2.20
N VAL A 269 -1.30 -21.38 -3.00
CA VAL A 269 -1.80 -22.33 -4.00
C VAL A 269 -1.61 -23.75 -3.46
N ASP A 270 -2.69 -24.38 -3.00
CA ASP A 270 -2.69 -25.74 -2.46
C ASP A 270 -1.72 -25.97 -1.27
N GLY A 271 -1.48 -24.93 -0.47
CA GLY A 271 -0.57 -24.93 0.70
C GLY A 271 0.88 -24.56 0.37
N GLU A 272 1.17 -24.19 -0.88
CA GLU A 272 2.52 -23.91 -1.37
C GLU A 272 2.61 -22.54 -2.06
N HIS A 273 3.79 -21.93 -1.98
CA HIS A 273 4.17 -20.76 -2.79
C HIS A 273 5.39 -21.08 -3.65
N ILE A 274 5.37 -20.68 -4.92
CA ILE A 274 6.58 -20.59 -5.72
C ILE A 274 7.20 -19.23 -5.44
N ILE A 275 8.38 -19.20 -4.83
CA ILE A 275 9.05 -17.95 -4.45
C ILE A 275 10.28 -17.76 -5.31
N ALA A 276 10.43 -16.56 -5.87
CA ALA A 276 11.61 -16.10 -6.57
C ALA A 276 12.22 -14.90 -5.82
N PHE A 277 13.50 -15.01 -5.42
CA PHE A 277 14.25 -13.89 -4.88
C PHE A 277 15.12 -13.28 -5.97
N ALA A 278 14.98 -11.99 -6.22
CA ALA A 278 15.82 -11.25 -7.16
C ALA A 278 15.86 -9.77 -6.79
N GLU A 279 17.06 -9.20 -6.63
CA GLU A 279 17.27 -7.76 -6.42
C GLU A 279 17.19 -7.04 -7.76
N GLU A 280 16.19 -6.18 -7.97
CA GLU A 280 15.98 -5.47 -9.24
C GLU A 280 17.18 -4.57 -9.58
N ALA A 281 17.81 -4.00 -8.55
CA ALA A 281 18.95 -3.10 -8.70
C ALA A 281 20.27 -3.82 -9.07
N ASP A 282 20.36 -5.14 -8.86
CA ASP A 282 21.52 -5.95 -9.22
C ASP A 282 21.43 -6.45 -10.67
N PRO A 283 22.51 -6.38 -11.48
CA PRO A 283 22.46 -6.82 -12.87
C PRO A 283 22.03 -8.28 -13.08
N ASP A 284 22.41 -9.20 -12.18
CA ASP A 284 22.03 -10.60 -12.29
C ASP A 284 20.57 -10.79 -11.84
N GLY A 285 20.12 -10.03 -10.84
CA GLY A 285 18.72 -9.97 -10.41
C GLY A 285 17.78 -9.41 -11.48
N PHE A 286 18.15 -8.31 -12.14
CA PHE A 286 17.42 -7.74 -13.26
C PHE A 286 17.27 -8.72 -14.43
N GLU A 287 18.36 -9.37 -14.86
CA GLU A 287 18.29 -10.39 -15.93
C GLU A 287 17.41 -11.58 -15.53
N PHE A 288 17.45 -11.99 -14.26
CA PHE A 288 16.60 -13.06 -13.77
C PHE A 288 15.12 -12.66 -13.72
N LEU A 289 14.81 -11.43 -13.32
CA LEU A 289 13.45 -10.91 -13.30
C LEU A 289 12.85 -10.86 -14.71
N ASP A 290 13.61 -10.40 -15.73
CA ASP A 290 13.16 -10.45 -17.13
C ASP A 290 12.77 -11.88 -17.56
N ILE A 291 13.53 -12.89 -17.14
CA ILE A 291 13.20 -14.30 -17.39
C ILE A 291 11.91 -14.71 -16.66
N LEU A 292 11.69 -14.25 -15.43
CA LEU A 292 10.45 -14.52 -14.70
C LEU A 292 9.24 -13.91 -15.39
N LYS A 293 9.36 -12.67 -15.90
CA LYS A 293 8.31 -12.01 -16.68
C LYS A 293 7.97 -12.82 -17.95
N GLU A 294 8.97 -13.25 -18.70
CA GLU A 294 8.76 -14.13 -19.87
C GLU A 294 8.08 -15.45 -19.49
N VAL A 295 8.45 -16.07 -18.37
CA VAL A 295 7.83 -17.31 -17.88
C VAL A 295 6.38 -17.07 -17.45
N ALA A 296 6.09 -15.94 -16.79
CA ALA A 296 4.75 -15.57 -16.39
C ALA A 296 3.86 -15.33 -17.62
N GLU A 297 4.33 -14.54 -18.59
CA GLU A 297 3.60 -14.26 -19.83
C GLU A 297 3.28 -15.55 -20.61
N ASP A 298 4.24 -16.46 -20.76
CA ASP A 298 4.04 -17.75 -21.44
C ASP A 298 3.02 -18.67 -20.74
N ASN A 299 2.70 -18.40 -19.46
CA ASN A 299 1.86 -19.26 -18.63
C ASN A 299 0.70 -18.52 -17.93
N THR A 300 0.36 -17.28 -18.34
CA THR A 300 -0.73 -16.47 -17.74
C THR A 300 -2.09 -17.17 -17.73
N ASP A 301 -2.36 -18.03 -18.73
CA ASP A 301 -3.60 -18.81 -18.81
C ASP A 301 -3.67 -19.99 -17.80
N ASN A 302 -2.65 -20.20 -16.96
CA ASN A 302 -2.60 -21.31 -16.00
C ASN A 302 -3.00 -20.86 -14.58
N PRO A 303 -4.24 -21.14 -14.14
CA PRO A 303 -4.73 -20.67 -12.83
C PRO A 303 -4.04 -21.34 -11.63
N ASP A 304 -3.32 -22.44 -11.87
CA ASP A 304 -2.57 -23.16 -10.83
C ASP A 304 -1.13 -22.62 -10.68
N LEU A 305 -0.76 -21.55 -11.40
CA LEU A 305 0.56 -20.93 -11.35
C LEU A 305 0.45 -19.51 -10.78
N SER A 306 1.08 -19.29 -9.63
CA SER A 306 1.39 -17.96 -9.13
C SER A 306 2.80 -17.97 -8.56
N ILE A 307 3.63 -17.03 -9.00
CA ILE A 307 5.02 -16.85 -8.59
C ILE A 307 5.10 -15.58 -7.75
N LEU A 308 5.56 -15.72 -6.52
CA LEU A 308 5.86 -14.62 -5.63
C LEU A 308 7.29 -14.16 -5.85
N TRP A 309 7.46 -13.00 -6.47
CA TRP A 309 8.76 -12.31 -6.51
C TRP A 309 8.96 -11.50 -5.23
N ILE A 310 10.13 -11.67 -4.61
CA ILE A 310 10.57 -10.90 -3.45
C ILE A 310 11.88 -10.23 -3.84
N ASP A 311 11.90 -8.90 -3.80
CA ASP A 311 13.15 -8.15 -3.77
C ASP A 311 13.72 -8.16 -2.34
N PRO A 312 14.91 -8.74 -2.10
CA PRO A 312 15.51 -8.74 -0.77
C PRO A 312 15.74 -7.34 -0.17
N ASP A 313 15.90 -6.31 -1.01
CA ASP A 313 16.15 -4.93 -0.57
C ASP A 313 14.93 -4.28 0.10
N ASP A 314 13.72 -4.76 -0.23
CA ASP A 314 12.46 -4.29 0.38
C ASP A 314 12.29 -4.84 1.81
N PHE A 315 12.96 -5.95 2.13
CA PHE A 315 12.85 -6.64 3.43
C PHE A 315 14.19 -6.91 4.11
N PRO A 316 15.00 -5.88 4.39
CA PRO A 316 16.37 -6.04 4.89
C PRO A 316 16.43 -6.76 6.25
N LEU A 317 15.36 -6.69 7.06
CA LEU A 317 15.26 -7.37 8.35
C LEU A 317 14.98 -8.88 8.22
N LEU A 318 14.37 -9.31 7.11
CA LEU A 318 14.02 -10.71 6.86
C LEU A 318 15.10 -11.48 6.08
N VAL A 319 15.99 -10.80 5.34
CA VAL A 319 17.09 -11.44 4.60
C VAL A 319 17.88 -12.44 5.44
N PRO A 320 18.41 -12.11 6.65
CA PRO A 320 19.17 -13.07 7.44
C PRO A 320 18.34 -14.26 7.95
N TYR A 321 17.02 -14.05 8.11
CA TYR A 321 16.09 -15.11 8.48
C TYR A 321 15.90 -16.06 7.31
N TRP A 322 15.57 -15.56 6.12
CA TRP A 322 15.36 -16.37 4.92
C TRP A 322 16.61 -17.17 4.51
N GLU A 323 17.79 -16.56 4.50
CA GLU A 323 19.06 -17.26 4.22
C GLU A 323 19.26 -18.44 5.17
N LYS A 324 18.95 -18.26 6.45
CA LYS A 324 19.09 -19.30 7.48
C LYS A 324 18.02 -20.39 7.35
N THR A 325 16.76 -19.99 7.14
CA THR A 325 15.60 -20.89 7.10
C THR A 325 15.63 -21.75 5.84
N PHE A 326 15.90 -21.15 4.69
CA PHE A 326 15.93 -21.84 3.40
C PHE A 326 17.31 -22.39 3.04
N GLY A 327 18.38 -21.95 3.73
CA GLY A 327 19.74 -22.40 3.43
C GLY A 327 20.26 -21.90 2.08
N ILE A 328 19.83 -20.71 1.68
CA ILE A 328 20.14 -20.03 0.42
C ILE A 328 21.05 -18.82 0.65
N ASP A 329 21.60 -18.28 -0.42
CA ASP A 329 22.39 -17.05 -0.45
C ASP A 329 21.62 -16.01 -1.26
N LEU A 330 21.12 -14.97 -0.58
CA LEU A 330 20.28 -13.95 -1.22
C LEU A 330 21.09 -12.88 -1.97
N SER A 331 22.43 -12.99 -1.99
CA SER A 331 23.27 -12.17 -2.89
C SER A 331 23.28 -12.65 -4.35
N SER A 332 22.47 -13.65 -4.69
CA SER A 332 22.27 -14.13 -6.05
C SER A 332 20.83 -14.58 -6.24
N PRO A 333 20.26 -14.49 -7.45
CA PRO A 333 18.87 -14.86 -7.68
C PRO A 333 18.55 -16.31 -7.31
N GLN A 334 17.38 -16.53 -6.70
CA GLN A 334 16.90 -17.84 -6.27
C GLN A 334 15.47 -18.07 -6.74
N ILE A 335 15.09 -19.33 -6.97
CA ILE A 335 13.69 -19.74 -7.13
C ILE A 335 13.46 -21.10 -6.49
N GLY A 336 12.34 -21.25 -5.80
CA GLY A 336 11.99 -22.49 -5.09
C GLY A 336 10.52 -22.58 -4.76
N VAL A 337 10.14 -23.69 -4.12
CA VAL A 337 8.78 -23.92 -3.61
C VAL A 337 8.84 -23.99 -2.10
N VAL A 338 7.93 -23.30 -1.42
CA VAL A 338 7.82 -23.26 0.04
C VAL A 338 6.45 -23.75 0.46
N ASP A 339 6.42 -24.75 1.34
CA ASP A 339 5.19 -25.23 2.00
C ASP A 339 4.90 -24.32 3.22
N VAL A 340 3.74 -23.67 3.21
CA VAL A 340 3.30 -22.72 4.25
C VAL A 340 3.17 -23.41 5.61
N ALA A 341 2.77 -24.69 5.63
CA ALA A 341 2.61 -25.47 6.84
C ALA A 341 3.94 -25.89 7.47
N ASP A 342 5.05 -25.88 6.74
CA ASP A 342 6.37 -26.24 7.27
C ASP A 342 7.11 -25.03 7.88
N VAL A 343 6.85 -23.82 7.38
CA VAL A 343 7.41 -22.57 7.94
C VAL A 343 6.65 -22.13 9.20
N SER A 344 5.33 -22.34 9.27
CA SER A 344 4.51 -22.02 10.45
C SER A 344 4.85 -22.85 11.70
N LYS A 345 5.51 -24.01 11.56
CA LYS A 345 5.88 -24.88 12.69
C LYS A 345 7.04 -24.38 13.54
N ASP A 346 7.82 -23.41 13.05
CA ASP A 346 8.93 -22.82 13.81
C ASP A 346 8.48 -21.71 14.79
N TYR A 347 7.19 -21.36 14.78
CA TYR A 347 6.56 -20.39 15.67
C TYR A 347 5.64 -21.07 16.71
N PHE A 348 6.17 -21.95 17.57
CA PHE A 348 5.53 -22.37 18.84
C PHE A 348 6.52 -22.77 19.95
#